data_AF-A0A150QUR9-F1
#
_entry.id   AF-A0A150QUR9-F1
#
_cell.length_a   1.000
_cell.length_b   1.000
_cell.length_c   1.000
_cell.angle_alpha   90.00
_cell.angle_beta   90.00
_cell.angle_gamma   90.00
#
_symmetry.space_group_name_H-M   'P 1'
#
loop_
_entity.id
_entity.type
_entity.pdbx_description
1 polymer ?
#
loop_
_entity_poly.entity_id
_entity_poly.type
_entity_poly.pdbx_seq_one_letter_code
_entity_poly.pdbx_strand_id
1 'polypeptide(L)' 'MAETIDINKASAEELQQALQVSEECARRIVEKREQLGGFSSWEELKQVAGIDDAMVESLKDGGFKVWKGFVPPPSAKHA' A
#
# COMPACT_ATOMS: atom_id res chain seq x y z
N MET A 1 0.92 -19.39 -9.80
CA MET A 1 -0.32 -18.80 -9.28
C MET A 1 0.10 -17.49 -8.64
N ALA A 2 -0.17 -16.35 -9.29
CA ALA A 2 0.22 -15.05 -8.75
C ALA A 2 -0.85 -14.62 -7.76
N GLU A 3 -0.54 -14.72 -6.46
CA GLU A 3 -1.38 -14.17 -5.40
C GLU A 3 -1.27 -12.65 -5.49
N THR A 4 -2.27 -12.02 -6.13
CA THR A 4 -2.33 -10.57 -6.26
C THR A 4 -2.53 -9.97 -4.88
N ILE A 5 -1.54 -9.23 -4.39
CA ILE A 5 -1.64 -8.53 -3.11
C ILE A 5 -2.43 -7.23 -3.33
N ASP A 6 -3.48 -7.06 -2.52
CA ASP A 6 -4.31 -5.85 -2.50
C ASP A 6 -3.61 -4.80 -1.62
N ILE A 7 -3.11 -3.71 -2.20
CA ILE A 7 -2.39 -2.66 -1.45
C ILE A 7 -3.25 -2.05 -0.33
N ASN A 8 -4.55 -2.01 -0.56
CA ASN A 8 -5.54 -1.45 0.34
C ASN A 8 -5.82 -2.33 1.56
N LYS A 9 -5.51 -3.63 1.47
CA LYS A 9 -5.73 -4.62 2.55
C LYS A 9 -4.43 -5.14 3.13
N ALA A 10 -3.33 -5.05 2.40
CA ALA A 10 -2.04 -5.54 2.82
C ALA A 10 -1.57 -4.88 4.13
N SER A 11 -0.95 -5.68 4.98
CA SER A 11 -0.36 -5.24 6.24
C SER A 11 0.95 -4.49 5.99
N ALA A 12 1.43 -3.70 6.97
CA ALA A 12 2.73 -3.03 6.84
C ALA A 12 3.85 -4.02 6.54
N GLU A 13 3.85 -5.20 7.18
CA GLU A 13 4.84 -6.25 6.93
C GLU A 13 4.74 -6.85 5.52
N GLU A 14 3.53 -7.10 5.03
CA GLU A 14 3.31 -7.60 3.67
C GLU A 14 3.75 -6.57 2.63
N LEU A 15 3.42 -5.29 2.84
CA LEU A 15 3.92 -4.19 2.04
C LEU A 15 5.44 -4.13 2.11
N GLN A 16 6.04 -4.27 3.29
CA GLN A 16 7.49 -4.25 3.46
C GLN A 16 8.19 -5.37 2.66
N GLN A 17 7.71 -6.60 2.79
CA GLN A 17 8.30 -7.75 2.09
C GLN A 17 8.07 -7.70 0.59
N ALA A 18 6.85 -7.38 0.19
CA ALA A 18 6.45 -7.47 -1.20
C ALA A 18 6.88 -6.23 -2.01
N LEU A 19 7.01 -5.05 -1.37
CA LEU A 19 7.61 -3.86 -1.98
C LEU A 19 9.13 -3.80 -1.77
N GLN A 20 9.69 -4.60 -0.87
CA GLN A 20 11.06 -4.44 -0.39
C GLN A 20 11.35 -3.01 0.13
N VAL A 21 10.37 -2.40 0.80
CA VAL A 21 10.53 -1.08 1.43
C VAL A 21 11.09 -1.19 2.83
N SER A 22 11.51 -0.05 3.38
CA SER A 22 11.75 0.08 4.82
C SER A 22 10.42 0.10 5.59
N GLU A 23 10.46 -0.30 6.86
CA GLU A 23 9.32 -0.25 7.80
C GLU A 23 8.66 1.14 7.83
N GLU A 24 9.47 2.20 7.77
CA GLU A 24 8.99 3.58 7.76
C GLU A 24 8.13 3.90 6.53
N CYS A 25 8.56 3.45 5.34
CA CYS A 25 7.75 3.60 4.12
C CYS A 25 6.47 2.78 4.23
N ALA A 26 6.53 1.53 4.68
CA ALA A 26 5.35 0.70 4.87
C ALA A 26 4.32 1.35 5.82
N ARG A 27 4.78 1.90 6.95
CA ARG A 27 3.94 2.69 7.86
C ARG A 27 3.31 3.89 7.17
N ARG A 28 4.07 4.68 6.41
CA ARG A 28 3.53 5.84 5.68
C ARG A 28 2.47 5.45 4.66
N ILE A 29 2.62 4.31 3.98
CA ILE A 29 1.60 3.79 3.06
C ILE A 29 0.31 3.49 3.82
N VAL A 30 0.43 2.81 4.97
CA VAL A 30 -0.71 2.51 5.85
C VAL A 30 -1.38 3.79 6.35
N GLU A 31 -0.60 4.77 6.80
CA GLU A 31 -1.15 6.03 7.31
C GLU A 31 -1.81 6.84 6.17
N LYS A 32 -1.21 6.84 4.98
CA LYS A 32 -1.75 7.54 3.81
C LYS A 32 -3.04 6.89 3.30
N ARG A 33 -3.16 5.56 3.28
CA ARG A 33 -4.45 4.91 2.95
C ARG A 33 -5.52 5.29 3.96
N GLU A 34 -5.19 5.45 5.24
CA GLU A 34 -6.16 5.84 6.27
C GLU A 34 -6.64 7.28 6.05
N GLN A 35 -5.72 8.18 5.72
CA GLN A 35 -6.05 9.57 5.39
C GLN A 35 -6.91 9.70 4.12
N LEU A 36 -6.64 8.88 3.10
CA LEU A 36 -7.36 8.90 1.83
C LEU A 36 -8.66 8.06 1.86
N GLY A 37 -8.81 7.14 2.82
CA GLY A 37 -9.87 6.12 2.82
C GLY A 37 -9.63 4.98 1.82
N GLY A 38 -8.37 4.77 1.43
CA GLY A 38 -7.92 3.81 0.42
C GLY A 38 -7.29 4.48 -0.80
N PHE A 39 -6.33 3.78 -1.42
CA PHE A 39 -5.75 4.18 -2.70
C PHE A 39 -6.69 3.78 -3.85
N SER A 40 -6.99 4.73 -4.73
CA SER A 40 -7.73 4.53 -5.97
C SER A 40 -6.81 4.35 -7.17
N SER A 41 -5.59 4.90 -7.12
CA SER A 41 -4.61 4.85 -8.21
C SER A 41 -3.16 4.77 -7.70
N TRP A 42 -2.27 4.26 -8.54
CA TRP A 42 -0.81 4.29 -8.31
C TRP A 42 -0.25 5.70 -8.09
N GLU A 43 -0.89 6.72 -8.66
CA GLU A 43 -0.49 8.12 -8.48
C GLU A 43 -0.63 8.59 -7.03
N GLU A 44 -1.63 8.07 -6.29
CA GLU A 44 -1.80 8.41 -4.87
C GLU A 44 -0.74 7.74 -4.00
N LEU A 45 -0.25 6.57 -4.40
CA LEU A 45 0.92 5.93 -3.77
C LEU A 45 2.18 6.76 -3.95
N LYS A 46 2.38 7.37 -5.13
CA LYS A 46 3.51 8.30 -5.36
C LYS A 46 3.45 9.56 -4.51
N GLN A 47 2.29 9.90 -3.94
CA GLN A 47 2.20 11.00 -2.97
C GLN A 47 2.72 10.60 -1.58
N VAL A 48 3.00 9.31 -1.34
CA VAL A 48 3.64 8.84 -0.12
C VAL A 48 5.12 9.19 -0.18
N ALA A 49 5.62 9.85 0.86
CA ALA A 49 7.03 10.17 0.96
C ALA A 49 7.86 8.88 1.04
N GLY A 50 8.76 8.69 0.06
CA GLY A 50 9.59 7.49 -0.09
C GLY A 50 9.03 6.44 -1.05
N ILE A 51 7.98 6.78 -1.82
CA ILE A 51 7.58 6.02 -3.01
C ILE A 51 7.98 6.80 -4.26
N ASP A 52 8.90 6.22 -5.01
CA ASP A 52 9.37 6.71 -6.30
C ASP A 52 8.76 5.92 -7.47
N ASP A 53 8.96 6.41 -8.70
CA ASP A 53 8.55 5.72 -9.93
C ASP A 53 9.02 4.25 -9.98
N ALA A 54 10.28 4.00 -9.61
CA ALA A 54 10.86 2.66 -9.58
C ALA A 54 10.09 1.70 -8.64
N MET A 55 9.61 2.22 -7.51
CA MET A 55 8.79 1.45 -6.57
C MET A 55 7.44 1.06 -7.18
N VAL A 56 6.80 2.01 -7.86
CA VAL A 56 5.53 1.78 -8.57
C VAL A 56 5.70 0.80 -9.72
N GLU A 57 6.86 0.77 -10.37
CA GLU A 57 7.18 -0.23 -11.39
C GLU A 57 7.34 -1.62 -10.77
N SER A 58 8.10 -1.77 -9.69
CA SER A 58 8.22 -3.05 -8.96
C SER A 58 6.86 -3.59 -8.50
N LEU A 59 5.96 -2.69 -8.11
CA LEU A 59 4.57 -3.00 -7.76
C LEU A 59 3.76 -3.56 -8.94
N LYS A 60 3.91 -2.94 -10.12
CA LYS A 60 3.24 -3.41 -11.34
C LYS A 60 3.78 -4.77 -11.78
N ASP A 61 5.09 -4.99 -11.62
CA ASP A 61 5.76 -6.24 -11.97
C ASP A 61 5.41 -7.37 -10.99
N GLY A 62 5.34 -7.06 -9.69
CA GLY A 62 4.99 -8.00 -8.61
C GLY A 62 3.52 -8.45 -8.58
N GLY A 63 2.70 -8.05 -9.56
CA GLY A 63 1.31 -8.49 -9.66
C GLY A 63 0.36 -7.84 -8.65
N PHE A 64 0.74 -6.70 -8.07
CA PHE A 64 -0.12 -5.96 -7.15
C PHE A 64 -1.25 -5.28 -7.89
N LYS A 65 -2.41 -5.19 -7.23
CA LYS A 65 -3.56 -4.47 -7.76
C LYS A 65 -4.05 -3.44 -6.76
N VAL A 66 -4.37 -2.26 -7.28
CA VAL A 66 -5.10 -1.22 -6.55
C VAL A 66 -6.56 -1.43 -6.88
N TRP A 67 -7.28 -2.18 -6.05
CA TRP A 67 -8.73 -2.31 -6.22
C TRP A 67 -9.43 -1.15 -5.53
N LYS A 68 -10.25 -0.41 -6.29
CA LYS A 68 -11.19 0.57 -5.76
C LYS A 68 -12.30 -0.15 -4.99
N GLY A 69 -12.01 -0.51 -3.75
CA GLY A 69 -12.98 -0.97 -2.77
C GLY A 69 -12.87 -0.04 -1.57
N PHE A 70 -14.02 0.43 -1.07
CA PHE A 70 -14.11 1.22 0.15
C PHE A 70 -13.28 0.56 1.24
N VAL A 71 -12.17 1.19 1.63
CA VAL A 71 -11.34 0.70 2.74
C VAL A 71 -11.95 1.32 3.98
N PRO A 72 -12.66 0.54 4.83
CA PRO A 72 -13.08 1.07 6.10
C PRO A 72 -11.82 1.48 6.87
N PRO A 73 -11.79 2.67 7.50
CA PRO A 73 -10.66 3.05 8.33
C PRO A 73 -10.41 1.92 9.33
N PRO A 74 -9.15 1.50 9.55
CA PRO A 74 -8.80 0.50 10.54
C PRO A 74 -9.48 0.92 11.82
N SER A 75 -10.48 0.13 12.23
CA SER A 75 -11.15 0.37 13.49
C SER A 75 -10.07 0.25 14.55
N ALA A 76 -9.64 1.40 15.08
CA ALA A 76 -8.63 1.51 16.10
C ALA A 76 -9.02 0.60 17.28
N LYS A 77 -8.37 -0.56 17.37
CA LYS A 77 -8.32 -1.41 18.57
C LYS A 77 -6.97 -2.13 18.61
N HIS A 78 -5.91 -1.37 18.85
CA HIS A 78 -4.85 -1.85 19.73
C HIS A 78 -5.17 -1.25 21.10
N ALA A 79 -6.01 -1.95 21.86
CA ALA A 79 -6.29 -1.71 23.28
C ALA A 79 -5.94 -3.00 24.03
#